data_AF-A0A9D3YV11-F1
#
_entry.id   AF-A0A9D3YV11-F1
#
_cell.length_a   1.000
_cell.length_b   1.000
_cell.length_c   1.000
_cell.angle_alpha   90.00
_cell.angle_beta   90.00
_cell.angle_gamma   90.00
#
_symmetry.space_group_name_H-M   'P 1'
#
loop_
_entity.id
_entity.type
_entity.pdbx_description
1 polymer ?
#
loop_
_entity_poly.entity_id
_entity_poly.type
_entity_poly.pdbx_seq_one_letter_code
_entity_poly.pdbx_strand_id
1 'polypeptide(L)'
;MEFRNKEHSLPVKMAVVKGLKVQLFGHSFVKRLKDYIQNDSSQRHDLNLQANALVQYSGFPGATVKELRRHLEVVSDFSPDILVLIIGTIDIYNSDVTPESVARDIENLIDTLLFVIGVGKVIVLQVLHRHVGSVISYKISSRRGLVQCTY
;
A
#
# COMPACT_ATOMS: atom_id res chain seq x y z
N MET A 1 53.88 -17.00 40.06
CA MET A 1 52.56 -17.68 40.10
C MET A 1 51.56 -16.64 39.63
N GLU A 2 51.18 -16.71 38.35
CA GLU A 2 50.41 -15.66 37.66
C GLU A 2 49.00 -16.19 37.43
N PHE A 3 48.01 -15.59 38.08
CA PHE A 3 46.60 -15.98 37.92
C PHE A 3 46.04 -15.32 36.64
N ARG A 4 45.90 -16.09 35.58
CA ARG A 4 45.17 -15.69 34.37
C ARG A 4 43.66 -15.76 34.62
N ASN A 5 43.03 -14.61 34.78
CA ASN A 5 41.58 -14.46 34.62
C ASN A 5 41.20 -14.71 33.16
N LYS A 6 40.50 -15.81 32.89
CA LYS A 6 39.83 -16.06 31.61
C LYS A 6 38.44 -15.44 31.66
N GLU A 7 38.31 -14.19 31.23
CA GLU A 7 37.00 -13.63 30.88
C GLU A 7 36.41 -14.44 29.73
N HIS A 8 35.40 -15.25 30.04
CA HIS A 8 34.55 -15.88 29.04
C HIS A 8 33.55 -14.83 28.56
N SER A 9 33.90 -14.13 27.49
CA SER A 9 32.96 -13.31 26.73
C SER A 9 31.93 -14.23 26.06
N LEU A 10 30.77 -14.36 26.71
CA LEU A 10 29.59 -14.97 26.10
C LEU A 10 29.19 -14.16 24.85
N PRO A 11 28.76 -14.80 23.75
CA PRO A 11 28.36 -14.08 22.56
C PRO A 11 27.14 -13.22 22.89
N VAL A 12 27.25 -11.92 22.65
CA VAL A 12 26.12 -10.99 22.65
C VAL A 12 25.12 -11.50 21.63
N LYS A 13 23.98 -12.03 22.08
CA LYS A 13 22.83 -12.28 21.21
C LYS A 13 22.41 -10.94 20.63
N MET A 14 22.81 -10.66 19.39
CA MET A 14 22.26 -9.55 18.64
C MET A 14 20.77 -9.84 18.48
N ALA A 15 19.93 -9.15 19.26
CA ALA A 15 18.51 -9.15 19.04
C ALA A 15 18.29 -8.66 17.60
N VAL A 16 17.82 -9.53 16.72
CA VAL A 16 17.35 -9.13 15.40
C VAL A 16 16.17 -8.19 15.67
N VAL A 17 16.40 -6.89 15.50
CA VAL A 17 15.32 -5.90 15.60
C VAL A 17 14.35 -6.24 14.48
N LYS A 18 13.17 -6.76 14.82
CA LYS A 18 12.12 -7.06 13.85
C LYS A 18 11.78 -5.76 13.13
N GLY A 19 12.11 -5.68 11.84
CA GLY A 19 11.74 -4.55 10.99
C GLY A 19 10.23 -4.46 10.83
N LEU A 20 9.68 -3.25 10.81
CA LEU A 20 8.25 -3.01 10.65
C LEU A 20 7.82 -3.31 9.22
N LYS A 21 6.84 -4.19 9.00
CA LYS A 21 6.34 -4.50 7.65
C LYS A 21 5.05 -3.75 7.38
N VAL A 22 5.08 -2.87 6.39
CA VAL A 22 3.93 -2.05 5.99
C VAL A 22 3.53 -2.41 4.57
N GLN A 23 2.25 -2.67 4.33
CA GLN A 23 1.74 -2.94 2.98
C GLN A 23 0.69 -1.90 2.59
N LEU A 24 0.91 -1.24 1.47
CA LEU A 24 -0.12 -0.46 0.79
C LEU A 24 -0.87 -1.42 -0.14
N PHE A 25 -2.16 -1.59 0.12
CA PHE A 25 -3.01 -2.54 -0.60
C PHE A 25 -4.23 -1.80 -1.18
N GLY A 26 -4.45 -1.93 -2.48
CA GLY A 26 -5.50 -1.16 -3.11
C GLY A 26 -5.54 -1.23 -4.63
N HIS A 27 -6.22 -0.25 -5.22
CA HIS A 27 -6.46 -0.17 -6.67
C HIS A 27 -5.33 0.55 -7.44
N SER A 28 -5.66 1.11 -8.62
CA SER A 28 -4.75 1.83 -9.51
C SER A 28 -3.97 2.98 -8.86
N PHE A 29 -4.42 3.55 -7.74
CA PHE A 29 -3.63 4.58 -7.04
C PHE A 29 -2.34 4.00 -6.46
N VAL A 30 -2.42 2.88 -5.75
CA VAL A 30 -1.25 2.20 -5.16
C VAL A 30 -0.26 1.78 -6.24
N LYS A 31 -0.78 1.27 -7.38
CA LYS A 31 0.05 0.91 -8.53
C LYS A 31 0.81 2.12 -9.08
N ARG A 32 0.11 3.24 -9.33
CA ARG A 32 0.74 4.47 -9.81
C ARG A 32 1.72 5.07 -8.82
N LEU A 33 1.43 4.98 -7.51
CA LEU A 33 2.36 5.43 -6.47
C LEU A 33 3.65 4.59 -6.48
N LYS A 34 3.52 3.26 -6.60
CA LYS A 34 4.68 2.37 -6.77
C LYS A 34 5.51 2.76 -7.99
N ASP A 35 4.85 2.93 -9.13
CA ASP A 35 5.52 3.28 -10.39
C ASP A 35 6.19 4.66 -10.30
N TYR A 36 5.56 5.64 -9.65
CA TYR A 36 6.14 6.95 -9.40
C TYR A 36 7.43 6.86 -8.58
N ILE A 37 7.39 6.15 -7.45
CA ILE A 37 8.56 5.99 -6.57
C ILE A 37 9.68 5.20 -7.28
N GLN A 38 9.34 4.19 -8.10
CA GLN A 38 10.33 3.41 -8.84
C GLN A 38 11.03 4.19 -9.96
N ASN A 39 10.36 5.20 -10.53
CA ASN A 39 10.89 5.99 -11.63
C ASN A 39 11.67 7.24 -11.18
N ASP A 40 11.68 7.56 -9.89
CA ASP A 40 12.41 8.70 -9.33
C ASP A 40 13.35 8.22 -8.23
N SER A 41 14.64 8.16 -8.54
CA SER A 41 15.69 7.71 -7.62
C SER A 41 15.88 8.59 -6.38
N SER A 42 15.28 9.79 -6.36
CA SER A 42 15.27 10.65 -5.17
C SER A 42 14.21 10.22 -4.15
N GLN A 43 13.24 9.39 -4.55
CA GLN A 43 12.19 8.89 -3.66
C GLN A 43 12.68 7.65 -2.92
N ARG A 44 12.37 7.58 -1.62
CA ARG A 44 12.62 6.38 -0.83
C ARG A 44 11.43 5.43 -0.89
N HIS A 45 11.71 4.15 -1.15
CA HIS A 45 10.69 3.10 -1.16
C HIS A 45 10.03 2.84 0.20
N ASP A 46 10.65 3.29 1.29
CA ASP A 46 10.16 3.11 2.65
C ASP A 46 9.25 4.26 3.11
N LEU A 47 8.84 5.18 2.21
CA LEU A 47 8.08 6.39 2.54
C LEU A 47 8.76 7.26 3.61
N ASN A 48 10.09 7.17 3.72
CA ASN A 48 10.89 7.84 4.73
C ASN A 48 10.47 7.50 6.18
N LEU A 49 9.91 6.29 6.38
CA LEU A 49 9.65 5.75 7.70
C LEU A 49 10.99 5.55 8.42
N GLN A 50 11.16 6.22 9.57
CA GLN A 50 12.41 6.27 10.34
C GLN A 50 12.85 4.90 10.91
N ALA A 51 11.96 3.91 10.92
CA ALA A 51 12.25 2.55 11.34
C ALA A 51 12.88 1.75 10.18
N ASN A 52 13.54 0.62 10.48
CA ASN A 52 13.90 -0.40 9.48
C ASN A 52 12.63 -1.03 8.87
N ALA A 53 11.85 -0.22 8.16
CA ALA A 53 10.54 -0.56 7.67
C ALA A 53 10.64 -1.15 6.27
N LEU A 54 10.03 -2.31 6.08
CA LEU A 54 9.85 -2.92 4.78
C LEU A 54 8.48 -2.53 4.26
N VAL A 55 8.45 -1.71 3.20
CA VAL A 55 7.20 -1.27 2.58
C VAL A 55 6.94 -2.03 1.29
N GLN A 56 5.75 -2.61 1.16
CA GLN A 56 5.30 -3.27 -0.06
C GLN A 56 4.09 -2.55 -0.66
N TYR A 57 4.09 -2.40 -1.98
CA TYR A 57 3.00 -1.79 -2.74
C TYR A 57 2.31 -2.84 -3.60
N SER A 58 1.04 -3.09 -3.30
CA SER A 58 0.18 -4.08 -3.93
C SER A 58 -1.04 -3.40 -4.52
N GLY A 59 -0.88 -2.92 -5.75
CA GLY A 59 -1.89 -2.14 -6.47
C GLY A 59 -2.47 -2.90 -7.66
N PHE A 60 -3.79 -3.04 -7.71
CA PHE A 60 -4.53 -3.79 -8.73
C PHE A 60 -5.39 -2.83 -9.58
N PRO A 61 -4.98 -2.53 -10.82
CA PRO A 61 -5.70 -1.56 -11.65
C PRO A 61 -7.18 -1.93 -11.86
N GLY A 62 -8.07 -0.96 -11.65
CA GLY A 62 -9.51 -1.15 -11.83
C GLY A 62 -10.22 -2.00 -10.76
N ALA A 63 -9.50 -2.43 -9.72
CA ALA A 63 -10.09 -3.26 -8.67
C ALA A 63 -11.20 -2.52 -7.90
N THR A 64 -12.36 -3.18 -7.81
CA THR A 64 -13.42 -2.94 -6.82
C THR A 64 -13.05 -3.61 -5.50
N VAL A 65 -13.83 -3.37 -4.44
CA VAL A 65 -13.65 -4.08 -3.16
C VAL A 65 -13.74 -5.60 -3.36
N LYS A 66 -14.68 -6.06 -4.18
CA LYS A 66 -14.87 -7.48 -4.51
C LYS A 66 -13.70 -8.07 -5.28
N GLU A 67 -13.17 -7.36 -6.27
CA GLU A 67 -12.01 -7.82 -7.03
C GLU A 67 -10.75 -7.87 -6.15
N LEU A 68 -10.57 -6.90 -5.26
CA LEU A 68 -9.40 -6.85 -4.38
C LEU A 68 -9.31 -8.07 -3.44
N ARG A 69 -10.45 -8.66 -3.05
CA ARG A 69 -10.49 -9.91 -2.26
C ARG A 69 -9.88 -11.12 -2.96
N ARG A 70 -9.79 -11.11 -4.29
CA ARG A 70 -9.16 -12.19 -5.06
C ARG A 70 -7.64 -12.17 -4.99
N HIS A 71 -7.08 -11.16 -4.34
CA HIS A 71 -5.65 -10.93 -4.25
C HIS A 71 -5.14 -10.95 -2.80
N LEU A 72 -5.87 -11.58 -1.88
CA LEU A 72 -5.50 -11.64 -0.47
C LEU A 72 -4.23 -12.47 -0.21
N GLU A 73 -3.87 -13.36 -1.13
CA GLU A 73 -2.64 -14.13 -1.09
C GLU A 73 -1.40 -13.23 -1.00
N VAL A 74 -1.39 -12.08 -1.66
CA VAL A 74 -0.25 -11.15 -1.60
C VAL A 74 -0.10 -10.51 -0.22
N VAL A 75 -1.18 -10.46 0.56
CA VAL A 75 -1.15 -9.98 1.95
C VAL A 75 -0.67 -11.09 2.87
N SER A 76 -1.17 -12.31 2.68
CA SER A 76 -0.75 -13.49 3.44
C SER A 76 0.75 -13.77 3.26
N ASP A 77 1.24 -13.76 2.03
CA ASP A 77 2.64 -14.02 1.69
C ASP A 77 3.56 -12.95 2.28
N PHE A 78 3.11 -11.68 2.25
CA PHE A 78 3.87 -10.59 2.82
C PHE A 78 3.73 -10.50 4.34
N SER A 79 2.63 -10.94 4.95
CA SER A 79 2.39 -10.89 6.40
C SER A 79 2.74 -9.51 7.01
N PRO A 80 2.04 -8.42 6.64
CA PRO A 80 2.30 -7.09 7.16
C PRO A 80 1.92 -6.93 8.64
N ASP A 81 2.70 -6.12 9.37
CA ASP A 81 2.30 -5.64 10.70
C ASP A 81 1.22 -4.55 10.59
N ILE A 82 1.31 -3.71 9.55
CA ILE A 82 0.36 -2.65 9.22
C ILE A 82 -0.03 -2.74 7.74
N LEU A 83 -1.32 -2.80 7.46
CA LEU A 83 -1.87 -2.69 6.12
C LEU A 83 -2.62 -1.37 5.95
N VAL A 84 -2.26 -0.61 4.93
CA VAL A 84 -2.95 0.61 4.51
C VAL A 84 -3.84 0.28 3.32
N LEU A 85 -5.16 0.32 3.53
CA LEU A 85 -6.17 -0.02 2.55
C LEU A 85 -6.64 1.24 1.81
N ILE A 86 -6.53 1.21 0.48
CA ILE A 86 -7.01 2.27 -0.41
C ILE A 86 -7.94 1.63 -1.44
N ILE A 87 -9.26 1.74 -1.24
CA ILE A 87 -10.27 1.08 -2.07
C ILE A 87 -11.62 1.84 -2.02
N GLY A 88 -12.57 1.48 -2.89
CA GLY A 88 -13.91 2.07 -2.92
C GLY A 88 -14.11 3.12 -4.02
N THR A 89 -13.03 3.72 -4.53
CA THR A 89 -13.12 4.76 -5.59
C THR A 89 -13.73 4.24 -6.89
N ILE A 90 -13.63 2.94 -7.21
CA ILE A 90 -14.26 2.38 -8.42
C ILE A 90 -15.72 2.03 -8.14
N ASP A 91 -15.99 1.54 -6.93
CA ASP A 91 -17.29 1.07 -6.48
C ASP A 91 -18.31 2.20 -6.37
N ILE A 92 -17.94 3.35 -5.78
CA ILE A 92 -18.88 4.46 -5.52
C ILE A 92 -19.35 5.19 -6.79
N TYR A 93 -18.67 5.01 -7.92
CA TYR A 93 -19.09 5.57 -9.21
C TYR A 93 -19.93 4.58 -10.04
N ASN A 94 -20.18 3.37 -9.52
CA ASN A 94 -21.10 2.42 -10.14
C ASN A 94 -22.53 2.75 -9.70
N SER A 95 -23.41 3.11 -10.65
CA SER A 95 -24.82 3.45 -10.39
C SER A 95 -25.63 2.30 -9.81
N ASP A 96 -25.17 1.07 -10.00
CA ASP A 96 -25.87 -0.14 -9.56
C ASP A 96 -25.54 -0.52 -8.11
N VAL A 97 -24.65 0.24 -7.45
CA VAL A 97 -24.16 -0.06 -6.09
C VAL A 97 -24.42 1.14 -5.18
N THR A 98 -24.99 0.89 -4.01
CA THR A 98 -25.20 1.96 -3.03
C THR A 98 -23.96 2.16 -2.15
N PRO A 99 -23.71 3.38 -1.65
CA PRO A 99 -22.60 3.64 -0.72
C PRO A 99 -22.60 2.73 0.51
N GLU A 100 -23.78 2.38 1.04
CA GLU A 100 -23.94 1.49 2.18
C GLU A 100 -23.47 0.06 1.85
N SER A 101 -23.74 -0.41 0.64
CA SER A 101 -23.23 -1.71 0.18
C SER A 101 -21.72 -1.70 0.08
N VAL A 102 -21.13 -0.63 -0.47
CA VAL A 102 -19.67 -0.48 -0.55
C VAL A 102 -19.04 -0.43 0.84
N ALA A 103 -19.62 0.32 1.77
CA ALA A 103 -19.14 0.41 3.14
C ALA A 103 -19.14 -0.97 3.82
N ARG A 104 -20.23 -1.74 3.69
CA ARG A 104 -20.33 -3.11 4.22
C ARG A 104 -19.30 -4.04 3.60
N ASP A 105 -19.06 -3.95 2.30
CA ASP A 105 -18.06 -4.77 1.62
C ASP A 105 -16.64 -4.47 2.09
N ILE A 106 -16.36 -3.20 2.39
CA ILE A 106 -15.10 -2.74 2.99
C ILE A 106 -14.95 -3.27 4.42
N GLU A 107 -15.98 -3.15 5.26
CA GLU A 107 -15.99 -3.70 6.62
C GLU A 107 -15.72 -5.21 6.61
N ASN A 108 -16.45 -5.96 5.80
CA ASN A 108 -16.24 -7.40 5.65
C ASN A 108 -14.83 -7.75 5.16
N LEU A 109 -14.20 -6.89 4.34
CA LEU A 109 -12.82 -7.09 3.88
C LEU A 109 -11.84 -6.83 5.04
N ILE A 110 -12.06 -5.78 5.83
CA ILE A 110 -11.27 -5.47 7.03
C ILE A 110 -11.31 -6.63 8.03
N ASP A 111 -12.50 -7.18 8.29
CA ASP A 111 -12.65 -8.34 9.16
C ASP A 111 -11.86 -9.54 8.66
N THR A 112 -11.88 -9.79 7.35
CA THR A 112 -11.07 -10.85 6.74
C THR A 112 -9.57 -10.61 6.96
N LEU A 113 -9.10 -9.38 6.76
CA LEU A 113 -7.69 -9.01 6.95
C LEU A 113 -7.25 -9.17 8.41
N LEU A 114 -8.07 -8.75 9.36
CA LEU A 114 -7.74 -8.79 10.79
C LEU A 114 -7.86 -10.21 11.37
N PHE A 115 -8.96 -10.91 11.10
CA PHE A 115 -9.32 -12.13 11.83
C PHE A 115 -9.01 -13.41 11.07
N VAL A 116 -8.96 -13.38 9.74
CA VAL A 116 -8.65 -14.56 8.92
C VAL A 116 -7.18 -14.56 8.50
N ILE A 117 -6.66 -13.44 8.01
CA ILE A 117 -5.26 -13.33 7.59
C ILE A 117 -4.33 -13.02 8.77
N GLY A 118 -4.83 -12.32 9.80
CA GLY A 118 -4.05 -12.00 11.00
C GLY A 118 -3.15 -10.77 10.85
N VAL A 119 -3.56 -9.79 10.03
CA VAL A 119 -2.87 -8.49 9.94
C VAL A 119 -2.97 -7.76 11.27
N GLY A 120 -1.85 -7.25 11.79
CA GLY A 120 -1.83 -6.61 13.11
C GLY A 120 -2.67 -5.34 13.21
N LYS A 121 -2.64 -4.49 12.17
CA LYS A 121 -3.45 -3.27 12.07
C LYS A 121 -3.86 -2.99 10.63
N VAL A 122 -5.11 -2.58 10.42
CA VAL A 122 -5.61 -2.10 9.13
C VAL A 122 -5.97 -0.62 9.25
N ILE A 123 -5.39 0.21 8.37
CA ILE A 123 -5.67 1.64 8.25
C ILE A 123 -6.41 1.85 6.94
N VAL A 124 -7.64 2.34 7.01
CA VAL A 124 -8.44 2.65 5.81
C VAL A 124 -8.25 4.11 5.46
N LEU A 125 -7.80 4.41 4.24
CA LEU A 125 -7.73 5.79 3.76
C LEU A 125 -9.05 6.22 3.14
N GLN A 126 -9.39 7.49 3.32
CA GLN A 126 -10.54 8.10 2.68
C GLN A 126 -10.44 8.01 1.15
N VAL A 127 -11.55 7.65 0.51
CA VAL A 127 -11.68 7.66 -0.95
C VAL A 127 -11.43 9.08 -1.47
N LEU A 128 -10.43 9.24 -2.32
CA LEU A 128 -10.17 10.51 -2.98
C LEU A 128 -11.29 10.79 -3.99
N HIS A 129 -11.93 11.95 -3.87
CA HIS A 129 -12.96 12.37 -4.80
C HIS A 129 -12.39 12.44 -6.22
N ARG A 130 -13.02 11.75 -7.18
CA ARG A 130 -12.63 11.87 -8.58
C ARG A 130 -13.19 13.19 -9.08
N HIS A 131 -12.31 14.13 -9.42
CA HIS A 131 -12.70 15.23 -10.27
C HIS A 131 -13.12 14.64 -11.62
N VAL A 132 -14.43 14.54 -11.83
CA VAL A 132 -14.99 14.39 -13.18
C VAL A 132 -14.85 15.76 -13.81
N GLY A 133 -13.65 16.08 -14.30
CA GLY A 133 -13.50 17.19 -15.21
C GLY A 133 -14.49 16.97 -16.34
N SER A 134 -15.39 17.93 -16.56
CA SER A 134 -16.13 18.05 -17.83
C SER A 134 -15.17 17.68 -18.94
N VAL A 135 -15.55 16.73 -19.80
CA VAL A 135 -14.68 16.19 -20.86
C VAL A 135 -14.12 17.35 -21.69
N ILE A 136 -12.93 17.83 -21.35
CA ILE A 136 -12.12 18.65 -22.24
C ILE A 136 -11.38 17.63 -23.10
N SER A 137 -11.84 17.48 -24.33
CA SER A 137 -11.21 16.64 -25.33
C SER A 137 -9.80 17.16 -25.60
N TYR A 138 -8.79 16.58 -24.95
CA TYR A 138 -7.39 16.92 -25.23
C TYR A 138 -7.01 16.34 -26.59
N LYS A 139 -6.91 17.21 -27.60
CA LYS A 139 -6.31 16.86 -28.87
C LYS A 139 -4.79 16.83 -28.68
N ILE A 140 -4.24 15.64 -28.48
CA ILE A 140 -2.79 15.44 -28.41
C ILE A 140 -2.24 15.66 -29.82
N SER A 141 -1.73 16.86 -30.09
CA SER A 141 -0.92 17.13 -31.27
C SER A 141 0.54 17.00 -30.89
N SER A 142 1.14 15.85 -31.23
CA SER A 142 2.58 15.65 -31.10
C SER A 142 3.32 16.58 -32.06
N ARG A 143 3.94 17.62 -31.52
CA ARG A 143 5.12 18.24 -32.12
C ARG A 143 6.23 18.24 -31.08
N ARG A 144 7.12 17.25 -31.22
CA ARG A 144 8.46 17.17 -30.60
C ARG A 144 8.53 17.65 -29.14
N GLY A 145 8.23 16.74 -28.21
CA GLY A 145 9.06 16.59 -27.00
C GLY A 145 8.76 17.45 -25.78
N LEU A 146 7.63 18.17 -25.68
CA LEU A 146 7.22 18.85 -24.43
C LEU A 146 5.72 18.69 -24.22
N VAL A 147 5.34 17.96 -23.18
CA VAL A 147 3.96 17.92 -22.67
C VAL A 147 3.83 19.03 -21.64
N GLN A 148 3.18 20.14 -22.01
CA GLN A 148 2.83 21.22 -21.10
C GLN A 148 1.34 21.12 -20.80
N CYS A 149 0.99 20.75 -19.56
CA CYS A 149 -0.37 20.89 -19.04
C CYS A 149 -0.53 22.30 -18.48
N THR A 150 -1.52 23.04 -18.97
CA THR A 150 -1.90 24.36 -18.43
C THR A 150 -3.35 24.27 -17.97
N TYR A 151 -3.64 24.85 -16.80
CA TYR A 151 -4.95 24.81 -16.12
C TYR A 151 -6.03 25.62 -16.83
#